data_AF-A0A0Q0E020-F1
#
_entry.id   AF-A0A0Q0E020-F1
#
_cell.length_a   1.000
_cell.length_b   1.000
_cell.length_c   1.000
_cell.angle_alpha   90.00
_cell.angle_beta   90.00
_cell.angle_gamma   90.00
#
_symmetry.space_group_name_H-M   'P 1'
#
loop_
_entity.id
_entity.type
_entity.pdbx_description
1 polymer ?
#
loop_
_entity_poly.entity_id
_entity_poly.type
_entity_poly.pdbx_seq_one_letter_code
_entity_poly.pdbx_strand_id
1 'polypeptide(L)' 'MLITGGAGYIGAHVALEWMVRGEEVLILDNLCNSHRSAIDRICTLAGKRPGFIYGDVRNRRMLDTLLRDYPIDAVVHCA' A
#
# COMPACT_ATOMS: atom_id res chain seq x y z
N MET A 1 -5.44 -6.93 1.61
CA MET A 1 -4.07 -7.24 1.10
C MET A 1 -3.09 -6.12 1.45
N LEU A 2 -1.84 -6.43 1.81
CA LEU A 2 -0.76 -5.46 2.04
C LEU A 2 0.12 -5.33 0.78
N ILE A 3 0.43 -4.10 0.37
CA ILE A 3 1.41 -3.81 -0.69
C ILE A 3 2.51 -2.93 -0.13
N THR A 4 3.73 -3.46 -0.04
CA THR A 4 4.89 -2.63 0.32
C THR A 4 5.47 -2.01 -0.95
N GLY A 5 5.88 -0.74 -0.91
CA GLY A 5 6.33 -0.02 -2.11
C GLY A 5 5.14 0.35 -3.01
N GLY A 6 3.93 0.38 -2.43
CA GLY A 6 2.67 0.58 -3.16
C GLY A 6 2.47 2.00 -3.70
N ALA A 7 3.33 2.97 -3.34
CA ALA A 7 3.34 4.29 -3.99
C ALA A 7 4.34 4.34 -5.17
N GLY A 8 5.19 3.32 -5.33
CA GLY A 8 6.07 3.16 -6.49
C GLY A 8 5.32 2.78 -7.77
N TYR A 9 6.03 2.74 -8.90
CA TYR A 9 5.42 2.54 -10.22
C TYR A 9 4.57 1.26 -10.30
N ILE A 10 5.18 0.09 -10.10
CA ILE A 10 4.47 -1.19 -10.18
C ILE A 10 3.45 -1.33 -9.04
N GLY A 11 3.87 -1.02 -7.81
CA GLY A 11 3.02 -1.15 -6.62
C GLY A 11 1.73 -0.33 -6.71
N ALA A 12 1.77 0.87 -7.29
CA ALA A 12 0.60 1.73 -7.47
C ALA A 12 -0.40 1.14 -8.48
N HIS A 13 0.09 0.55 -9.57
CA HIS A 13 -0.76 -0.13 -10.55
C HIS A 13 -1.39 -1.40 -9.97
N VAL A 14 -0.63 -2.18 -9.20
CA VAL A 14 -1.17 -3.34 -8.46
C VAL A 14 -2.24 -2.89 -7.47
N ALA A 15 -1.99 -1.84 -6.68
CA ALA A 15 -2.96 -1.30 -5.74
C ALA A 15 -4.26 -0.88 -6.43
N LEU A 16 -4.16 -0.13 -7.53
CA LEU A 16 -5.31 0.32 -8.31
C LEU A 16 -6.14 -0.86 -8.83
N GLU A 17 -5.50 -1.84 -9.45
CA GLU A 17 -6.18 -2.99 -10.05
C GLU A 17 -6.97 -3.80 -9.02
N TRP A 18 -6.41 -4.00 -7.82
CA TRP A 18 -7.14 -4.65 -6.73
C TRP A 18 -8.31 -3.81 -6.24
N MET A 19 -8.10 -2.50 -6.07
CA MET A 19 -9.16 -1.64 -5.54
C MET A 19 -10.34 -1.48 -6.50
N VAL A 20 -10.10 -1.45 -7.81
CA VAL A 20 -11.16 -1.42 -8.84
C VAL A 20 -12.02 -2.69 -8.81
N ARG A 21 -11.47 -3.82 -8.36
CA ARG A 21 -12.21 -5.08 -8.15
C ARG A 21 -13.05 -5.09 -6.86
N GLY A 22 -13.01 -4.01 -6.08
CA GLY A 22 -13.73 -3.90 -4.82
C GLY A 22 -12.90 -4.31 -3.60
N GLU A 23 -11.69 -4.84 -3.78
CA GLU A 23 -10.85 -5.34 -2.69
C GLU A 23 -10.24 -4.23 -1.82
N GLU A 24 -9.92 -4.57 -0.57
CA GLU A 24 -9.23 -3.66 0.34
C GLU A 24 -7.70 -3.78 0.23
N VAL A 25 -7.06 -2.63 0.10
CA VAL A 25 -5.61 -2.50 -0.05
C VAL A 25 -5.06 -1.56 1.03
N LEU A 26 -4.03 -2.05 1.72
CA LEU A 26 -3.18 -1.27 2.60
C LEU A 26 -1.80 -1.10 1.95
N ILE A 27 -1.36 0.14 1.76
CA ILE A 27 -0.04 0.47 1.22
C ILE A 27 0.92 0.82 2.37
N LEU A 28 2.11 0.20 2.36
CA LEU A 28 3.25 0.58 3.19
C LEU A 28 4.35 1.14 2.29
N ASP A 29 4.75 2.40 2.49
CA ASP A 29 5.80 3.02 1.67
C ASP A 29 6.54 4.11 2.46
N ASN A 30 7.86 4.19 2.31
CA ASN A 30 8.69 5.23 2.94
C ASN A 30 8.93 6.43 2.01
N LEU A 31 8.40 6.39 0.78
CA LEU A 31 8.48 7.46 -0.22
C LEU A 31 9.91 7.82 -0.66
N CYS A 32 10.89 6.94 -0.46
CA CYS A 32 12.28 7.22 -0.81
C CYS A 32 12.51 7.40 -2.31
N ASN A 33 11.67 6.76 -3.15
CA ASN A 33 11.69 6.85 -4.60
C ASN A 33 10.27 6.90 -5.19
N SER A 34 9.33 7.46 -4.42
CA SER A 34 7.93 7.55 -4.81
C SER A 34 7.29 8.80 -4.23
N HIS A 35 6.03 9.09 -4.60
CA HIS A 35 5.36 10.32 -4.20
C HIS A 35 3.94 10.05 -3.68
N ARG A 36 3.50 10.84 -2.69
CA ARG A 36 2.12 10.79 -2.17
C ARG A 36 1.06 10.98 -3.25
N SER A 37 1.37 11.71 -4.31
CA SER A 37 0.47 11.92 -5.45
C SER A 37 0.05 10.61 -6.14
N ALA A 38 0.82 9.52 -6.00
CA ALA A 38 0.39 8.20 -6.46
C ALA A 38 -0.85 7.70 -5.68
N ILE A 39 -0.88 7.89 -4.35
CA ILE A 39 -2.03 7.54 -3.50
C ILE A 39 -3.28 8.32 -3.91
N ASP A 40 -3.12 9.63 -4.17
CA ASP A 40 -4.24 10.49 -4.57
C ASP A 40 -4.80 10.09 -5.93
N ARG A 41 -3.93 9.74 -6.89
CA ARG A 41 -4.34 9.21 -8.20
C ARG A 41 -5.08 7.88 -8.07
N ILE A 42 -4.60 6.96 -7.23
CA ILE A 42 -5.30 5.71 -6.96
C ILE A 42 -6.69 6.01 -6.39
N CYS A 43 -6.80 6.94 -5.45
CA CYS A 43 -8.08 7.35 -4.88
C CYS A 43 -9.05 7.88 -5.94
N THR A 44 -8.59 8.74 -6.84
CA THR A 44 -9.42 9.27 -7.93
C THR A 44 -9.89 8.17 -8.88
N LEU A 45 -8.99 7.25 -9.26
CA LEU A 45 -9.28 6.22 -10.26
C LEU A 45 -10.11 5.06 -9.70
N ALA A 46 -9.90 4.68 -8.44
CA ALA A 46 -10.63 3.61 -7.77
C ALA A 46 -11.93 4.07 -7.09
N GLY A 47 -12.16 5.39 -6.97
CA GLY A 47 -13.31 5.96 -6.28
C GLY A 47 -13.29 5.82 -4.75
N LYS A 48 -12.23 5.22 -4.20
CA LYS A 48 -12.02 5.04 -2.75
C LYS A 48 -10.53 5.17 -2.43
N ARG A 49 -10.19 5.64 -1.23
CA ARG A 49 -8.78 5.85 -0.83
C ARG A 49 -8.19 4.56 -0.25
N PRO A 50 -6.99 4.11 -0.67
CA PRO A 50 -6.35 2.97 -0.02
C PRO A 50 -5.94 3.36 1.41
N GLY A 51 -5.81 2.35 2.27
CA GLY A 51 -5.07 2.51 3.51
C GLY A 51 -3.62 2.87 3.18
N PHE A 52 -3.01 3.76 3.96
CA PHE A 52 -1.63 4.18 3.74
C PHE A 52 -0.88 4.31 5.07
N ILE A 53 0.24 3.61 5.17
CA ILE A 53 1.19 3.68 6.27
C ILE A 53 2.49 4.22 5.71
N TYR A 54 2.89 5.38 6.21
CA TYR A 54 4.22 5.91 5.93
C TYR A 54 5.23 5.21 6.83
N GLY A 55 6.14 4.44 6.24
CA GLY A 55 7.04 3.62 7.02
C GLY A 55 8.01 2.79 6.18
N ASP A 56 9.07 2.33 6.84
CA ASP A 56 10.10 1.50 6.24
C ASP A 56 9.87 0.03 6.58
N VAL A 57 9.87 -0.83 5.57
CA VAL A 57 9.77 -2.30 5.70
C VAL A 57 10.89 -2.87 6.58
N ARG A 58 12.05 -2.22 6.69
CA ARG A 58 13.13 -2.66 7.59
C ARG A 58 12.80 -2.46 9.07
N ASN A 59 11.75 -1.70 9.41
CA ASN A 59 11.32 -1.53 10.79
C ASN A 59 10.51 -2.76 11.25
N ARG A 60 11.22 -3.74 11.81
CA ARG A 60 10.63 -4.99 12.30
C ARG A 60 9.49 -4.77 13.29
N ARG A 61 9.64 -3.86 14.26
CA ARG A 61 8.61 -3.62 15.28
C ARG A 61 7.33 -3.06 14.67
N MET A 62 7.45 -2.13 13.71
CA MET A 62 6.30 -1.60 12.99
C MET A 62 5.60 -2.71 12.19
N LEU A 63 6.34 -3.56 11.50
CA LEU A 63 5.74 -4.68 10.76
C LEU A 63 5.02 -5.65 11.70
N ASP A 64 5.61 -5.97 12.85
CA ASP A 64 4.99 -6.85 13.85
C ASP A 64 3.68 -6.26 14.42
N THR A 65 3.60 -4.93 14.57
CA THR A 65 2.36 -4.24 14.94
C THR A 65 1.35 -4.22 13.79
N LEU A 66 1.79 -3.85 12.58
CA LEU A 66 0.94 -3.76 11.39
C LEU A 66 0.28 -5.10 11.06
N LEU A 67 1.04 -6.20 11.05
CA LEU A 67 0.52 -7.52 10.73
C LEU A 67 -0.41 -8.09 11.82
N ARG A 68 -0.41 -7.49 13.02
CA ARG A 68 -1.31 -7.84 14.12
C ARG A 68 -2.59 -7.02 14.08
N ASP A 69 -2.48 -5.73 13.79
CA ASP A 69 -3.57 -4.77 13.88
C ASP A 69 -4.46 -4.77 12.63
N TYR A 70 -3.94 -5.27 11.49
CA TYR A 70 -4.67 -5.37 10.24
C TYR A 70 -4.91 -6.84 9.84
N PRO A 71 -6.11 -7.19 9.34
CA PRO A 71 -6.38 -8.52 8.79
C PRO A 71 -5.71 -8.66 7.42
N ILE A 72 -4.43 -9.05 7.40
CA ILE A 72 -3.65 -9.20 6.18
C ILE A 72 -3.58 -10.67 5.76
N ASP A 73 -4.33 -11.03 4.71
CA ASP A 73 -4.33 -12.39 4.16
C ASP A 73 -3.19 -12.65 3.16
N ALA A 74 -2.68 -11.59 2.52
CA ALA A 74 -1.65 -11.68 1.48
C ALA A 74 -0.82 -10.40 1.40
N VAL A 75 0.43 -10.56 0.93
CA VAL A 75 1.41 -9.49 0.77
C VAL A 75 1.97 -9.48 -0.65
N VAL A 76 2.03 -8.30 -1.28
CA VAL A 76 2.83 -8.03 -2.48
C VAL A 76 4.00 -7.14 -2.10
N HIS A 77 5.23 -7.61 -2.36
CA HIS A 77 6.46 -6.91 -1.97
C HIS A 77 7.12 -6.24 -3.18
N CYS A 78 6.98 -4.92 -3.29
CA CYS A 78 7.58 -4.08 -4.34
C CYS A 78 8.53 -3.00 -3.78
N ALA A 79 8.91 -3.09 -2.50
CA ALA A 79 9.72 -2.10 -1.79
C ALA A 79 11.20 -2.47 -1.76
#